data_AF-A0A3A4VIE9-F1
#
_entry.id   AF-A0A3A4VIE9-F1
#
_cell.length_a   1.000
_cell.length_b   1.000
_cell.length_c   1.000
_cell.angle_alpha   90.00
_cell.angle_beta   90.00
_cell.angle_gamma   90.00
#
_symmetry.space_group_name_H-M   'P 1'
#
loop_
_entity.id
_entity.type
_entity.pdbx_description
1 polymer ?
#
loop_
_entity_poly.entity_id
_entity_poly.type
_entity_poly.pdbx_seq_one_letter_code
_entity_poly.pdbx_strand_id
1 'polypeptide(L)'
;MKTRTTEEWLKQLGLQLPASDRERGEFYAPIAEYCNVSTATVGQWLGGKRLPGGEPLLRLRYWIAKGNVLVAELEKLDPAVKALGQLIADGELELEKVWQEIGYASRDGLFDALLRGHIPIAERLEKIREIVARHRRGGTSPAIDDGEASSKQVVLLALASLVKAVTPLADVMLSDEFSAEERQALRDATGGDGIYRLANMMNRLCSETARKAIKVYTG
;
A
#
# COMPACT_ATOMS: atom_id res chain seq x y z
N MET A 1 -4.85 -21.41 -11.36
CA MET A 1 -4.96 -20.86 -9.99
C MET A 1 -6.41 -20.97 -9.54
N LYS A 2 -6.71 -21.49 -8.34
CA LYS A 2 -8.10 -21.70 -7.90
C LYS A 2 -8.68 -20.38 -7.40
N THR A 3 -9.75 -19.91 -8.02
CA THR A 3 -10.51 -18.74 -7.58
C THR A 3 -11.27 -19.05 -6.30
N ARG A 4 -11.24 -18.15 -5.31
CA ARG A 4 -11.97 -18.27 -4.03
C ARG A 4 -12.72 -16.98 -3.74
N THR A 5 -13.81 -17.06 -2.99
CA THR A 5 -14.52 -15.88 -2.50
C THR A 5 -13.72 -15.18 -1.40
N THR A 6 -14.08 -13.93 -1.11
CA THR A 6 -13.49 -13.17 0.01
C THR A 6 -13.67 -13.93 1.33
N GLU A 7 -14.84 -14.54 1.53
CA GLU A 7 -15.16 -15.29 2.76
C GLU A 7 -14.31 -16.57 2.87
N GLU A 8 -14.10 -17.30 1.77
CA GLU A 8 -13.23 -18.48 1.76
C GLU A 8 -11.77 -18.10 2.06
N TRP A 9 -11.31 -16.95 1.55
CA TRP A 9 -9.99 -16.41 1.88
C TRP A 9 -9.87 -16.04 3.35
N LEU A 10 -10.88 -15.38 3.93
CA LEU A 10 -10.90 -15.06 5.35
C LEU A 10 -10.85 -16.32 6.22
N LYS A 11 -11.62 -17.36 5.85
CA LYS A 11 -11.57 -18.66 6.55
C LYS A 11 -10.18 -19.27 6.46
N GLN A 12 -9.55 -19.24 5.29
CA GLN A 12 -8.19 -19.77 5.13
C GLN A 12 -7.16 -19.00 5.95
N LEU A 13 -7.22 -17.67 5.95
CA LEU A 13 -6.32 -16.84 6.77
C LEU A 13 -6.57 -17.08 8.27
N GLY A 14 -7.83 -17.30 8.66
CA GLY A 14 -8.22 -17.68 10.03
C GLY A 14 -7.60 -19.00 10.50
N LEU A 15 -7.34 -19.95 9.59
CA LEU A 15 -6.67 -21.21 9.90
C LEU A 15 -5.14 -21.06 10.08
N GLN A 16 -4.58 -19.94 9.62
CA GLN A 16 -3.15 -19.64 9.70
C GLN A 16 -2.81 -18.71 10.87
N LEU A 17 -3.78 -18.44 11.76
CA LEU A 17 -3.57 -17.53 12.87
C LEU A 17 -2.49 -18.05 13.82
N PRO A 18 -1.53 -17.20 14.22
CA PRO A 18 -0.56 -17.55 15.24
C PRO A 18 -1.23 -17.96 16.56
N ALA A 19 -0.51 -18.72 17.38
CA ALA A 19 -1.01 -19.17 18.67
C ALA A 19 -1.04 -18.02 19.70
N SER A 20 -0.03 -17.14 19.69
CA SER A 20 0.06 -16.05 20.65
C SER A 20 -0.71 -14.80 20.20
N ASP A 21 -1.28 -14.07 21.16
CA ASP A 21 -2.02 -12.84 20.88
C ASP A 21 -1.12 -11.72 20.35
N ARG A 22 0.16 -11.70 20.75
CA ARG A 22 1.15 -10.77 20.21
C ARG A 22 1.39 -11.00 18.72
N GLU A 23 1.70 -12.23 18.32
CA GLU A 23 1.95 -12.57 16.92
C GLU A 23 0.69 -12.38 16.06
N ARG A 24 -0.50 -12.62 16.62
CA ARG A 24 -1.76 -12.27 15.95
C ARG A 24 -1.87 -10.77 15.69
N GLY A 25 -1.50 -9.93 16.65
CA GLY A 25 -1.45 -8.48 16.47
C GLY A 25 -0.54 -8.07 15.32
N GLU A 26 0.66 -8.66 15.26
CA GLU A 26 1.63 -8.45 14.17
C GLU A 26 1.10 -8.94 12.81
N PHE A 27 0.38 -10.08 12.79
CA PHE A 27 -0.29 -10.61 11.61
C PHE A 27 -1.45 -9.72 11.12
N TYR A 28 -2.22 -9.11 12.03
CA TYR A 28 -3.35 -8.25 11.68
C TYR A 28 -2.93 -6.86 11.21
N ALA A 29 -1.79 -6.35 11.69
CA ALA A 29 -1.32 -4.99 11.43
C ALA A 29 -1.33 -4.60 9.93
N PRO A 30 -0.74 -5.36 8.99
CA PRO A 30 -0.73 -4.97 7.58
C PRO A 30 -2.13 -4.95 6.93
N ILE A 31 -3.03 -5.83 7.37
CA ILE A 31 -4.43 -5.85 6.88
C ILE A 31 -5.17 -4.62 7.42
N ALA A 32 -4.98 -4.34 8.71
CA ALA A 32 -5.62 -3.22 9.41
C ALA A 32 -5.20 -1.88 8.81
N GLU A 33 -3.89 -1.70 8.55
CA GLU A 33 -3.32 -0.52 7.90
C GLU A 33 -3.92 -0.32 6.51
N TYR A 34 -3.88 -1.34 5.65
CA TYR A 34 -4.39 -1.21 4.28
C TYR A 34 -5.90 -0.96 4.21
N CYS A 35 -6.66 -1.60 5.11
CA CYS A 35 -8.13 -1.46 5.17
C CYS A 35 -8.58 -0.22 5.96
N ASN A 36 -7.65 0.54 6.55
CA ASN A 36 -7.92 1.66 7.44
C ASN A 36 -8.89 1.32 8.59
N VAL A 37 -8.62 0.22 9.29
CA VAL A 37 -9.40 -0.24 10.45
C VAL A 37 -8.47 -0.62 11.61
N SER A 38 -9.04 -0.96 12.77
CA SER A 38 -8.25 -1.49 13.89
C SER A 38 -7.86 -2.96 13.69
N THR A 39 -6.76 -3.39 14.30
CA THR A 39 -6.37 -4.82 14.37
C THR A 39 -7.44 -5.67 15.05
N ALA A 40 -8.17 -5.10 16.03
CA ALA A 40 -9.30 -5.76 16.66
C ALA A 40 -10.44 -6.05 15.66
N THR A 41 -10.70 -5.12 14.74
CA THR A 41 -11.68 -5.30 13.66
C THR A 41 -11.27 -6.44 12.73
N VAL A 42 -9.99 -6.50 12.35
CA VAL A 42 -9.45 -7.62 11.54
C VAL A 42 -9.57 -8.95 12.28
N GLY A 43 -9.27 -8.97 13.58
CA GLY A 43 -9.46 -10.15 14.42
C GLY A 43 -10.92 -10.64 14.47
N GLN A 44 -11.90 -9.73 14.44
CA GLN A 44 -13.33 -10.10 14.33
C GLN A 44 -13.66 -10.73 12.97
N TRP A 45 -13.03 -10.27 11.88
CA TRP A 45 -13.21 -10.82 10.54
C TRP A 45 -12.64 -12.23 10.41
N LEU A 46 -11.37 -12.40 10.80
CA LEU A 46 -10.67 -13.68 10.72
C LEU A 46 -11.21 -14.71 11.72
N GLY A 47 -11.73 -14.26 12.85
CA GLY A 47 -12.45 -15.09 13.81
C GLY A 47 -13.91 -15.39 13.44
N GLY A 48 -14.40 -14.92 12.29
CA GLY A 48 -15.76 -15.18 11.80
C GLY A 48 -16.89 -14.52 12.61
N LYS A 49 -16.57 -13.59 13.53
CA LYS A 49 -17.56 -12.91 14.38
C LYS A 49 -18.34 -11.83 13.62
N ARG A 50 -17.71 -11.21 12.63
CA ARG A 50 -18.28 -10.13 11.81
C ARG A 50 -17.65 -10.18 10.43
N LEU A 51 -18.42 -9.94 9.37
CA LEU A 51 -17.87 -9.76 8.04
C LEU A 51 -17.58 -8.28 7.74
N PRO A 52 -16.54 -7.97 6.95
CA PRO A 52 -16.30 -6.63 6.44
C PRO A 52 -17.44 -6.19 5.51
N GLY A 53 -17.69 -4.88 5.46
CA GLY A 53 -18.64 -4.25 4.54
C GLY A 53 -18.11 -2.91 4.04
N GLY A 54 -18.76 -2.33 3.02
CA GLY A 54 -18.40 -1.01 2.48
C GLY A 54 -16.94 -0.91 2.02
N GLU A 55 -16.26 0.19 2.37
CA GLU A 55 -14.86 0.44 1.99
C GLU A 55 -13.88 -0.58 2.57
N PRO A 56 -13.97 -0.99 3.86
CA PRO A 56 -13.12 -2.05 4.38
C PRO A 56 -13.20 -3.34 3.57
N LEU A 57 -14.38 -3.73 3.08
CA LEU A 57 -14.53 -4.92 2.23
C LEU A 57 -13.87 -4.71 0.85
N LEU A 58 -14.04 -3.52 0.26
CA LEU A 58 -13.40 -3.17 -1.01
C LEU A 58 -11.87 -3.30 -0.87
N ARG A 59 -11.30 -2.64 0.13
CA ARG A 59 -9.86 -2.67 0.42
C ARG A 59 -9.39 -4.09 0.70
N LEU A 60 -10.10 -4.84 1.54
CA LEU A 60 -9.70 -6.21 1.86
C LEU A 60 -9.63 -7.12 0.63
N ARG A 61 -10.54 -6.99 -0.33
CA ARG A 61 -10.49 -7.76 -1.58
C ARG A 61 -9.23 -7.48 -2.39
N TYR A 62 -8.84 -6.22 -2.51
CA TYR A 62 -7.64 -5.84 -3.24
C TYR A 62 -6.36 -6.17 -2.46
N TRP A 63 -6.38 -6.08 -1.13
CA TRP A 63 -5.28 -6.56 -0.28
C TRP A 63 -5.01 -8.05 -0.52
N ILE A 64 -6.07 -8.87 -0.51
CA ILE A 64 -5.98 -10.30 -0.81
C ILE A 64 -5.41 -10.48 -2.22
N ALA A 65 -5.97 -9.79 -3.23
CA ALA A 65 -5.53 -9.92 -4.62
C ALA A 65 -4.04 -9.56 -4.84
N LYS A 66 -3.48 -8.63 -4.05
CA LYS A 66 -2.03 -8.30 -4.08
C LYS A 66 -1.13 -9.47 -3.69
N GLY A 67 -1.64 -10.46 -2.96
CA GLY A 67 -0.95 -11.71 -2.66
C GLY A 67 -0.82 -12.67 -3.85
N ASN A 68 -1.01 -12.20 -5.09
CA ASN A 68 -1.05 -13.01 -6.31
C ASN A 68 -2.12 -14.11 -6.26
N VAL A 69 -3.31 -13.79 -5.73
CA VAL A 69 -4.44 -14.72 -5.65
C VAL A 69 -5.67 -14.16 -6.36
N LEU A 70 -6.52 -15.05 -6.88
CA LEU A 70 -7.77 -14.66 -7.54
C LEU A 70 -8.91 -14.58 -6.54
N VAL A 71 -9.56 -13.42 -6.50
CA VAL A 71 -10.77 -13.16 -5.69
C VAL A 71 -11.97 -13.22 -6.61
N ALA A 72 -12.87 -14.18 -6.38
CA ALA A 72 -13.99 -14.49 -7.27
C ALA A 72 -14.88 -13.29 -7.58
N GLU A 73 -15.09 -12.43 -6.60
CA GLU A 73 -15.92 -11.24 -6.73
C GLU A 73 -15.25 -10.17 -7.60
N LEU A 74 -13.92 -10.05 -7.56
CA LEU A 74 -13.18 -9.10 -8.42
C LEU A 74 -13.09 -9.59 -9.86
N GLU A 75 -13.00 -10.90 -10.08
CA GLU A 75 -12.95 -11.48 -11.44
C GLU A 75 -14.27 -11.38 -12.20
N LYS A 76 -15.38 -11.10 -11.51
CA LYS A 76 -16.70 -10.88 -12.13
C LYS A 76 -16.95 -9.43 -12.56
N LEU A 77 -16.10 -8.49 -12.13
CA LEU A 77 -16.28 -7.08 -12.44
C LEU A 77 -15.83 -6.76 -13.85
N ASP A 78 -16.45 -5.76 -14.48
CA ASP A 78 -15.90 -5.14 -15.69
C ASP A 78 -14.46 -4.64 -15.40
N PRO A 79 -13.51 -4.81 -16.33
CA PRO A 79 -12.12 -4.43 -16.12
C PRO A 79 -11.91 -2.98 -15.67
N ALA A 80 -12.74 -2.04 -16.15
CA ALA A 80 -12.65 -0.63 -15.75
C ALA A 80 -13.15 -0.43 -14.31
N VAL A 81 -14.17 -1.17 -13.89
CA VAL A 81 -14.72 -1.13 -12.53
C VAL A 81 -13.75 -1.77 -11.55
N LYS A 82 -13.12 -2.88 -11.94
CA LYS A 82 -12.02 -3.50 -11.20
C LYS A 82 -10.84 -2.51 -11.05
N ALA A 83 -10.46 -1.83 -12.14
CA ALA A 83 -9.38 -0.84 -12.07
C ALA A 83 -9.74 0.34 -11.16
N LEU A 84 -10.95 0.87 -11.24
CA LEU A 84 -11.40 1.96 -10.37
C LEU A 84 -11.41 1.54 -8.89
N GLY A 85 -11.91 0.33 -8.60
CA GLY A 85 -11.91 -0.20 -7.25
C GLY A 85 -10.49 -0.34 -6.67
N GLN A 86 -9.52 -0.76 -7.49
CA GLN A 86 -8.11 -0.83 -7.09
C GLN A 86 -7.57 0.56 -6.74
N LEU A 87 -7.80 1.56 -7.59
CA LEU A 87 -7.33 2.95 -7.36
C LEU A 87 -7.89 3.52 -6.04
N ILE A 88 -9.17 3.28 -5.76
CA ILE A 88 -9.79 3.70 -4.50
C ILE A 88 -9.20 2.93 -3.31
N ALA A 89 -9.03 1.61 -3.45
CA ALA A 89 -8.47 0.77 -2.38
C ALA A 89 -7.02 1.13 -2.05
N ASP A 90 -6.23 1.53 -3.04
CA ASP A 90 -4.86 1.99 -2.87
C ASP A 90 -4.77 3.44 -2.36
N GLY A 91 -5.89 4.16 -2.26
CA GLY A 91 -5.92 5.56 -1.85
C GLY A 91 -5.44 6.53 -2.92
N GLU A 92 -5.34 6.09 -4.18
CA GLU A 92 -4.98 6.95 -5.32
C GLU A 92 -6.14 7.83 -5.78
N LEU A 93 -7.37 7.42 -5.50
CA LEU A 93 -8.58 8.21 -5.74
C LEU A 93 -9.41 8.30 -4.47
N GLU A 94 -9.84 9.51 -4.13
CA GLU A 94 -10.73 9.75 -3.02
C GLU A 94 -12.16 9.33 -3.40
N LEU A 95 -12.72 8.39 -2.62
CA LEU A 95 -14.03 7.83 -2.87
C LEU A 95 -15.13 8.90 -2.98
N GLU A 96 -15.09 9.92 -2.11
CA GLU A 96 -16.09 10.99 -2.06
C GLU A 96 -16.15 11.82 -3.34
N LYS A 97 -15.01 12.10 -3.95
CA LYS A 97 -14.93 12.83 -5.23
C LYS A 97 -15.42 11.94 -6.39
N VAL A 98 -15.03 10.67 -6.39
CA VAL A 98 -15.31 9.75 -7.49
C VAL A 98 -16.81 9.47 -7.65
N TRP A 99 -17.55 9.19 -6.57
CA TRP A 99 -18.97 8.84 -6.72
C TRP A 99 -19.80 10.03 -7.23
N GLN A 100 -19.42 11.25 -6.84
CA GLN A 100 -20.03 12.49 -7.32
C GLN A 100 -19.71 12.73 -8.80
N GLU A 101 -18.45 12.56 -9.22
CA GLU A 101 -18.04 12.73 -10.62
C GLU A 101 -18.78 11.76 -11.55
N ILE A 102 -18.95 10.51 -11.15
CA ILE A 102 -19.70 9.51 -11.94
C ILE A 102 -21.20 9.82 -11.96
N GLY A 103 -21.72 10.58 -10.98
CA GLY A 103 -23.14 10.91 -10.87
C GLY A 103 -23.95 9.80 -10.18
N TYR A 104 -23.38 9.13 -9.19
CA TYR A 104 -24.17 8.36 -8.23
C TYR A 104 -24.90 9.31 -7.28
N ALA A 105 -26.06 8.90 -6.77
CA ALA A 105 -26.81 9.69 -5.77
C ALA A 105 -26.19 9.59 -4.38
N SER A 106 -25.46 8.51 -4.12
CA SER A 106 -24.78 8.24 -2.86
C SER A 106 -23.56 7.35 -3.09
N ARG A 107 -22.69 7.35 -2.09
CA ARG A 107 -21.54 6.44 -1.99
C ARG A 107 -21.94 4.96 -2.09
N ASP A 108 -23.09 4.57 -1.54
CA ASP A 108 -23.56 3.18 -1.56
C ASP A 108 -23.85 2.70 -3.00
N GLY A 109 -24.34 3.58 -3.87
CA GLY A 109 -24.54 3.26 -5.28
C GLY A 109 -23.22 2.91 -5.99
N LEU A 110 -22.12 3.59 -5.65
CA LEU A 110 -20.80 3.23 -6.16
C LEU A 110 -20.30 1.92 -5.55
N PHE A 111 -20.57 1.64 -4.26
CA PHE A 111 -20.20 0.35 -3.67
C PHE A 111 -20.93 -0.83 -4.31
N ASP A 112 -22.20 -0.69 -4.69
CA ASP A 112 -22.89 -1.77 -5.41
C ASP A 112 -22.22 -2.07 -6.77
N ALA A 113 -21.70 -1.06 -7.45
CA ALA A 113 -20.90 -1.26 -8.65
C ALA A 113 -19.55 -1.94 -8.32
N LEU A 114 -18.79 -1.40 -7.36
CA LEU A 114 -17.43 -1.86 -7.04
C LEU A 114 -17.40 -3.23 -6.33
N LEU A 115 -18.45 -3.60 -5.61
CA LEU A 115 -18.51 -4.84 -4.82
C LEU A 115 -19.37 -5.93 -5.47
N ARG A 116 -20.38 -5.56 -6.25
CA ARG A 116 -21.34 -6.52 -6.84
C ARG A 116 -21.34 -6.48 -8.37
N GLY A 117 -20.66 -5.53 -8.99
CA GLY A 117 -20.67 -5.34 -10.45
C GLY A 117 -21.98 -4.76 -10.99
N HIS A 118 -22.86 -4.25 -10.12
CA HIS A 118 -24.13 -3.69 -10.55
C HIS A 118 -23.96 -2.25 -11.04
N ILE A 119 -24.00 -2.05 -12.36
CA ILE A 119 -23.92 -0.73 -12.99
C ILE A 119 -25.22 -0.51 -13.75
N PRO A 120 -26.17 0.28 -13.20
CA PRO A 120 -27.51 0.35 -13.75
C PRO A 120 -27.60 1.15 -15.06
N ILE A 121 -26.60 1.98 -15.39
CA ILE A 121 -26.64 2.92 -16.52
C ILE A 121 -25.30 2.89 -17.26
N ALA A 122 -25.32 2.68 -18.58
CA ALA A 122 -24.12 2.58 -19.42
C ALA A 122 -23.23 3.84 -19.37
N GLU A 123 -23.83 5.02 -19.27
CA GLU A 123 -23.11 6.30 -19.13
C GLU A 123 -22.16 6.32 -17.92
N ARG A 124 -22.55 5.67 -16.81
CA ARG A 124 -21.68 5.57 -15.63
C ARG A 124 -20.45 4.72 -15.89
N LEU A 125 -20.60 3.64 -16.67
CA LEU A 125 -19.47 2.81 -17.04
C LEU A 125 -18.48 3.57 -17.95
N GLU A 126 -18.98 4.40 -18.86
CA GLU A 126 -18.11 5.27 -19.67
C GLU A 126 -17.37 6.28 -18.80
N LYS A 127 -18.05 6.94 -17.84
CA LYS A 127 -17.37 7.82 -16.88
C LYS A 127 -16.30 7.10 -16.06
N ILE A 128 -16.58 5.87 -15.62
CA ILE A 128 -15.59 5.03 -14.92
C ILE A 128 -14.37 4.79 -15.82
N ARG A 129 -14.58 4.43 -17.10
CA ARG A 129 -13.49 4.23 -18.08
C ARG A 129 -12.69 5.50 -18.30
N GLU A 130 -13.36 6.65 -18.40
CA GLU A 130 -12.72 7.95 -18.55
C GLU A 130 -11.84 8.31 -17.35
N ILE A 131 -12.35 8.15 -16.12
CA ILE A 131 -11.60 8.40 -14.89
C ILE A 131 -10.35 7.52 -14.84
N VAL A 132 -10.51 6.21 -15.07
CA VAL A 132 -9.40 5.26 -15.08
C VAL A 132 -8.38 5.60 -16.17
N ALA A 133 -8.85 5.93 -17.38
CA ALA A 133 -7.96 6.31 -18.49
C ALA A 133 -7.26 7.64 -18.25
N ARG A 134 -7.92 8.60 -17.60
CA ARG A 134 -7.34 9.90 -17.21
C ARG A 134 -6.21 9.70 -16.20
N HIS A 135 -6.46 8.88 -15.16
CA HIS A 135 -5.46 8.56 -14.14
C HIS A 135 -4.24 7.85 -14.74
N ARG A 136 -4.45 6.88 -15.64
CA ARG A 136 -3.36 6.18 -16.34
C ARG A 136 -2.56 7.07 -17.29
N ARG A 137 -3.21 8.03 -17.96
CA ARG A 137 -2.55 8.98 -18.87
C ARG A 137 -1.78 10.06 -18.11
N GLY A 138 -2.32 10.51 -16.98
CA GLY A 138 -1.70 11.48 -16.09
C GLY A 138 -0.66 10.86 -15.17
N GLY A 139 0.09 9.85 -15.62
CA GLY A 139 1.08 9.10 -14.84
C GLY A 139 2.15 9.98 -14.21
N THR A 140 1.79 10.63 -13.11
CA THR A 140 2.64 11.04 -12.02
C THR A 140 2.20 10.22 -10.82
N SER A 141 3.16 9.48 -10.27
CA SER A 141 3.32 9.09 -8.87
C SER A 141 2.38 9.85 -7.91
N PRO A 142 1.84 9.18 -6.88
CA PRO A 142 0.56 9.47 -6.24
C PRO A 142 0.35 10.95 -5.93
N ALA A 143 -0.77 11.48 -6.43
CA ALA A 143 -1.34 12.74 -5.98
C ALA A 143 -1.75 12.59 -4.51
N ILE A 144 -0.87 13.08 -3.64
CA ILE A 144 -1.25 13.59 -2.33
C ILE A 144 -2.19 14.75 -2.60
N ASP A 145 -3.48 14.54 -2.35
CA ASP A 145 -4.50 15.57 -2.44
C ASP A 145 -4.32 16.60 -1.31
N ASP A 146 -3.95 17.82 -1.69
CA ASP A 146 -4.29 19.14 -1.14
C ASP A 146 -4.54 19.33 0.37
N GLY A 147 -3.81 18.61 1.21
CA GLY A 147 -3.48 19.06 2.56
C GLY A 147 -1.99 19.30 2.63
N GLU A 148 -1.47 20.39 2.01
CA GLU A 148 -0.07 20.83 1.95
C GLU A 148 0.86 19.92 2.77
N ALA A 149 1.16 18.73 2.24
CA ALA A 149 2.04 17.81 2.92
C ALA A 149 3.40 18.49 2.83
N SER A 150 3.78 19.16 3.93
CA SER A 150 5.01 19.93 4.04
C SER A 150 6.10 19.17 3.29
N SER A 151 6.88 19.82 2.43
CA SER A 151 7.97 19.19 1.65
C SER A 151 8.77 18.15 2.47
N LYS A 152 8.88 18.35 3.79
CA LYS A 152 9.40 17.42 4.80
C LYS A 152 8.75 16.03 4.82
N GLN A 153 7.42 15.94 4.72
CA GLN A 153 6.67 14.68 4.77
C GLN A 153 6.86 13.86 3.49
N VAL A 154 6.92 14.52 2.33
CA VAL A 154 7.29 13.88 1.07
C VAL A 154 8.71 13.31 1.16
N VAL A 155 9.67 14.10 1.66
CA VAL A 155 11.05 13.64 1.88
C VAL A 155 11.11 12.47 2.86
N LEU A 156 10.31 12.49 3.93
CA LEU A 156 10.26 11.42 4.93
C LEU A 156 9.74 10.11 4.33
N LEU A 157 8.66 10.16 3.56
CA LEU A 157 8.08 8.97 2.90
C LEU A 157 9.00 8.41 1.80
N ALA A 158 9.63 9.29 1.03
CA ALA A 158 10.60 8.90 0.01
C ALA A 158 11.81 8.19 0.65
N LEU A 159 12.38 8.77 1.72
CA LEU A 159 13.51 8.18 2.43
C LEU A 159 13.12 6.83 3.08
N ALA A 160 11.95 6.74 3.71
CA ALA A 160 11.47 5.50 4.30
C ALA A 160 11.34 4.37 3.25
N SER A 161 10.82 4.69 2.07
CA SER A 161 10.70 3.74 0.96
C SER A 161 12.06 3.28 0.44
N LEU A 162 13.02 4.21 0.30
CA LEU A 162 14.38 3.90 -0.12
C LEU A 162 15.11 3.01 0.89
N VAL A 163 14.98 3.29 2.19
CA VAL A 163 15.56 2.45 3.24
C VAL A 163 14.97 1.04 3.17
N LYS A 164 13.64 0.89 3.10
CA LYS A 164 12.99 -0.42 2.95
C LYS A 164 13.48 -1.20 1.72
N ALA A 165 13.72 -0.50 0.61
CA ALA A 165 14.20 -1.12 -0.62
C ALA A 165 15.68 -1.51 -0.56
N VAL A 166 16.53 -0.68 0.07
CA VAL A 166 17.99 -0.88 0.07
C VAL A 166 18.47 -1.86 1.15
N THR A 167 17.75 -2.01 2.27
CA THR A 167 18.12 -2.93 3.36
C THR A 167 18.33 -4.38 2.88
N PRO A 168 17.40 -5.05 2.19
CA PRO A 168 17.62 -6.42 1.75
C PRO A 168 18.77 -6.54 0.74
N LEU A 169 19.03 -5.48 -0.05
CA LEU A 169 20.18 -5.46 -0.96
C LEU A 169 21.50 -5.34 -0.20
N ALA A 170 21.53 -4.55 0.87
CA ALA A 170 22.68 -4.45 1.76
C ALA A 170 22.97 -5.78 2.46
N ASP A 171 21.94 -6.50 2.91
CA ASP A 171 22.10 -7.83 3.53
C ASP A 171 22.74 -8.83 2.56
N VAL A 172 22.29 -8.85 1.30
CA VAL A 172 22.89 -9.68 0.25
C VAL A 172 24.35 -9.29 -0.01
N MET A 173 24.65 -8.00 -0.11
CA MET A 173 26.01 -7.48 -0.32
C MET A 173 26.97 -7.79 0.85
N LEU A 174 26.45 -7.98 2.06
CA LEU A 174 27.22 -8.34 3.25
C LEU A 174 27.46 -9.85 3.38
N SER A 175 26.72 -10.67 2.63
CA SER A 175 26.88 -12.12 2.62
C SER A 175 28.18 -12.56 1.93
N ASP A 176 28.48 -13.85 2.05
CA ASP A 176 29.62 -14.48 1.36
C ASP A 176 29.39 -14.64 -0.15
N GLU A 177 28.19 -14.34 -0.67
CA GLU A 177 27.91 -14.33 -2.12
C GLU A 177 28.68 -13.21 -2.85
N PHE A 178 29.05 -12.15 -2.14
CA PHE A 178 29.79 -11.02 -2.70
C PHE A 178 31.20 -10.95 -2.11
N SER A 179 32.19 -10.96 -2.98
CA SER A 179 33.60 -10.83 -2.63
C SER A 179 33.97 -9.43 -2.11
N ALA A 180 35.15 -9.31 -1.50
CA ALA A 180 35.69 -8.01 -1.08
C ALA A 180 35.88 -7.04 -2.26
N GLU A 181 36.24 -7.56 -3.44
CA GLU A 181 36.46 -6.79 -4.66
C GLU A 181 35.13 -6.25 -5.23
N GLU A 182 34.07 -7.04 -5.22
CA GLU A 182 32.74 -6.59 -5.66
C GLU A 182 32.14 -5.54 -4.71
N ARG A 183 32.36 -5.70 -3.40
CA ARG A 183 32.02 -4.66 -2.42
C ARG A 183 32.84 -3.39 -2.62
N GLN A 184 34.09 -3.50 -3.09
CA GLN A 184 34.92 -2.35 -3.44
C GLN A 184 34.40 -1.67 -4.71
N ALA A 185 34.01 -2.42 -5.74
CA ALA A 185 33.42 -1.87 -6.96
C ALA A 185 32.15 -1.06 -6.68
N LEU A 186 31.31 -1.49 -5.72
CA LEU A 186 30.16 -0.70 -5.26
C LEU A 186 30.59 0.63 -4.62
N ARG A 187 31.63 0.64 -3.77
CA ARG A 187 32.15 1.88 -3.18
C ARG A 187 32.62 2.83 -4.27
N ASP A 188 33.38 2.31 -5.23
CA ASP A 188 33.92 3.10 -6.34
C ASP A 188 32.79 3.69 -7.20
N ALA A 189 31.76 2.90 -7.50
CA ALA A 189 30.57 3.34 -8.26
C ALA A 189 29.79 4.47 -7.54
N THR A 190 29.87 4.56 -6.21
CA THR A 190 29.23 5.61 -5.40
C THR A 190 30.11 6.83 -5.16
N GLY A 191 31.28 6.94 -5.83
CA GLY A 191 32.23 8.03 -5.64
C GLY A 191 33.25 7.80 -4.54
N GLY A 192 33.56 6.53 -4.23
CA GLY A 192 34.56 6.10 -3.25
C GLY A 192 34.07 6.19 -1.81
N ASP A 193 33.66 7.38 -1.36
CA ASP A 193 33.20 7.63 0.02
C ASP A 193 31.67 7.69 0.17
N GLY A 194 30.91 7.56 -0.92
CA GLY A 194 29.46 7.74 -0.94
C GLY A 194 28.70 6.86 0.06
N ILE A 195 29.06 5.57 0.14
CA ILE A 195 28.48 4.64 1.13
C ILE A 195 28.82 5.06 2.57
N TYR A 196 30.07 5.46 2.83
CA TYR A 196 30.50 5.90 4.15
C TYR A 196 29.78 7.18 4.57
N ARG A 197 29.63 8.12 3.65
CA ARG A 197 28.89 9.37 3.85
C ARG A 197 27.42 9.09 4.18
N LEU A 198 26.77 8.19 3.43
CA LEU A 198 25.40 7.78 3.67
C LEU A 198 25.26 7.12 5.05
N ALA A 199 26.12 6.16 5.39
CA ALA A 199 26.10 5.47 6.69
C ALA A 199 26.25 6.47 7.85
N ASN A 200 27.15 7.44 7.72
CA ASN A 200 27.33 8.51 8.71
C ASN A 200 26.09 9.41 8.83
N MET A 201 25.43 9.75 7.72
CA MET A 201 24.19 10.53 7.75
C MET A 201 23.04 9.75 8.40
N MET A 202 22.90 8.45 8.11
CA MET A 202 21.89 7.60 8.72
C MET A 202 22.13 7.41 10.23
N ASN A 203 23.37 7.19 10.65
CA ASN A 203 23.74 7.13 12.08
C ASN A 203 23.40 8.44 12.81
N ARG A 204 23.56 9.59 12.15
CA ARG A 204 23.18 10.90 12.71
C ARG A 204 21.67 11.09 12.80
N LEU A 205 20.89 10.52 11.89
CA LEU A 205 19.43 10.52 11.96
C LEU A 205 18.91 9.72 13.17
N CYS A 206 19.63 8.68 13.58
CA CYS A 206 19.25 7.80 14.68
C CYS A 206 19.61 8.34 16.09
N SER A 207 20.32 9.47 16.22
CA SER A 207 20.64 10.05 17.54
C SER A 207 20.51 11.58 17.61
N GLU A 208 19.71 12.04 18.56
CA GLU A 208 19.52 13.48 18.84
C GLU A 208 20.83 14.19 19.23
N THR A 209 21.75 13.48 19.87
CA THR A 209 23.10 13.99 20.21
C THR A 209 23.95 14.24 18.96
N ALA A 210 23.95 13.34 17.97
CA ALA A 210 24.72 13.52 16.74
C ALA A 210 24.07 14.53 15.78
N ARG A 211 22.75 14.72 15.86
CA ARG A 211 22.01 15.75 15.12
C ARG A 211 22.35 17.16 15.59
N LYS A 212 22.55 17.37 16.90
CA LYS A 212 22.90 18.69 17.49
C LYS A 212 24.33 19.15 17.16
N ALA A 213 25.26 18.22 16.89
CA ALA A 213 26.63 18.54 16.49
C ALA A 213 26.76 19.23 15.11
N ILE A 214 25.70 19.21 14.29
CA ILE A 214 25.68 19.83 12.94
C ILE A 214 25.58 21.37 13.03
N LYS A 215 24.99 21.92 14.11
CA LYS A 215 24.80 23.38 14.27
C LYS A 215 26.09 24.16 14.57
N VAL A 216 27.24 23.50 14.68
CA VAL A 216 28.51 24.15 15.06
C VAL A 216 29.37 24.56 13.85
N TYR A 217 29.01 24.16 12.63
CA TYR A 217 29.81 24.48 11.42
C TYR A 217 29.06 25.27 10.33
N THR A 218 27.91 25.85 10.67
CA THR A 218 27.23 26.85 9.83
C THR A 218 26.99 28.11 10.66
N GLY A 219 28.09 28.77 10.99
CA GLY A 219 28.19 30.11 11.55
C GLY A 219 29.44 30.75 10.99
#